data_AF-A0A0F4QLD3-F1
#
_entry.id   AF-A0A0F4QLD3-F1
#
_cell.length_a   1.000
_cell.length_b   1.000
_cell.length_c   1.000
_cell.angle_alpha   90.00
_cell.angle_beta   90.00
_cell.angle_gamma   90.00
#
_symmetry.space_group_name_H-M   'P 1'
#
loop_
_entity.id
_entity.type
_entity.pdbx_description
1 polymer ?
#
loop_
_entity_poly.entity_id
_entity_poly.type
_entity_poly.pdbx_seq_one_letter_code
_entity_poly.pdbx_strand_id
1 'polypeptide(L)'
;MKKFTMTGIVLALSPMLSVASSDLPLPSGFSDSLERGNTVIHSNRQLITKSEMRAASATAFAETDQQTTAITLRCPTTLNINTSYPLGGAQTGGSDCFHFKLNNPSKLYAFVTAQNAQTNVNLTLIRHNPDDTLTVIGASSNEGGLDELITTVSQAGDYYWLLEYVQADGGEFNFGVMTSESIDSNELNDTIAESTILPDQLNKVVGNLDSILDVDHYAFEAKRGQEVLLKFLDPGNTGEFVLEHLEAGAWVEVPLAKGKLITPAQAGEYQIVRVRPNYSLPNNPASAYQLTLGSNVASFSQHSIEGESNVLRVPYAAQSSPYMTTQAYQKLKWNVTLQDSKGHPVPGGQALLFLWRDYYNRTTSNFELTPAVADAQGKISQVIDLGRCVSGNGEALHTEYSGGYTNEWYSQYQIGAWRVEIPSGLEGSIGIGGNRHPIVTLGHICDQDLLSSTRQ
;
A
#
# COMPACT_ATOMS: atom_id res chain seq x y z
N MET A 1 24.50 17.40 38.63
CA MET A 1 24.73 16.82 37.29
C MET A 1 24.94 15.33 37.43
N LYS A 2 23.87 14.52 37.28
CA LYS A 2 23.95 13.06 37.29
C LYS A 2 23.92 12.58 35.84
N LYS A 3 25.00 11.93 35.40
CA LYS A 3 25.08 11.26 34.10
C LYS A 3 24.15 10.04 34.15
N PHE A 4 23.13 10.03 33.30
CA PHE A 4 22.34 8.84 32.98
C PHE A 4 23.06 8.10 31.85
N THR A 5 23.54 6.90 32.16
CA THR A 5 24.01 5.92 31.18
C THR A 5 22.78 5.34 30.49
N MET A 6 22.70 5.54 29.17
CA MET A 6 21.65 5.00 28.32
C MET A 6 21.99 3.54 28.02
N THR A 7 21.31 2.61 28.68
CA THR A 7 21.42 1.18 28.37
C THR A 7 20.69 0.93 27.06
N GLY A 8 21.44 0.58 26.02
CA GLY A 8 20.89 0.17 24.73
C GLY A 8 19.98 -1.04 24.92
N ILE A 9 18.70 -0.84 24.65
CA ILE A 9 17.75 -1.94 24.47
C ILE A 9 18.06 -2.50 23.09
N VAL A 10 18.73 -3.66 23.08
CA VAL A 10 18.72 -4.57 21.95
C VAL A 10 17.26 -4.92 21.71
N LEU A 11 16.69 -4.47 20.59
CA LEU A 11 15.42 -4.98 20.09
C LEU A 11 15.64 -6.47 19.84
N ALA A 12 15.23 -7.30 20.79
CA ALA A 12 14.99 -8.70 20.52
C ALA A 12 13.77 -8.72 19.59
N LEU A 13 14.03 -8.93 18.29
CA LEU A 13 13.05 -9.61 17.46
C LEU A 13 12.74 -10.92 18.18
N SER A 14 11.63 -10.97 18.92
CA SER A 14 10.98 -12.24 19.23
C SER A 14 10.90 -13.01 17.92
N PRO A 15 11.16 -14.33 17.93
CA PRO A 15 11.31 -15.06 16.69
C PRO A 15 10.01 -14.84 15.92
N MET A 16 10.09 -14.11 14.80
CA MET A 16 9.25 -14.46 13.67
C MET A 16 9.35 -15.97 13.66
N LEU A 17 8.22 -16.66 13.79
CA LEU A 17 8.21 -18.07 13.43
C LEU A 17 9.01 -18.10 12.13
N SER A 18 10.06 -18.93 12.12
CA SER A 18 10.69 -19.39 10.90
C SER A 18 9.60 -20.13 10.13
N VAL A 19 8.60 -19.40 9.64
CA VAL A 19 7.94 -19.71 8.40
C VAL A 19 9.08 -19.48 7.44
N ALA A 20 9.85 -20.56 7.20
CA ALA A 20 10.72 -20.60 6.05
C ALA A 20 9.91 -20.00 4.92
N SER A 21 10.51 -19.07 4.16
CA SER A 21 10.01 -18.81 2.80
C SER A 21 9.81 -20.20 2.23
N SER A 22 8.56 -20.65 2.12
CA SER A 22 8.33 -21.92 1.49
C SER A 22 8.88 -21.69 0.10
N ASP A 23 9.94 -22.41 -0.27
CA ASP A 23 10.45 -22.46 -1.62
C ASP A 23 9.26 -22.89 -2.48
N LEU A 24 8.50 -21.90 -2.96
CA LEU A 24 7.32 -22.17 -3.73
C LEU A 24 7.86 -22.65 -5.06
N PRO A 25 7.53 -23.88 -5.48
CA PRO A 25 7.87 -24.30 -6.83
C PRO A 25 7.32 -23.26 -7.78
N LEU A 26 8.14 -22.85 -8.75
CA LEU A 26 7.74 -21.83 -9.70
C LEU A 26 6.42 -22.25 -10.36
N PRO A 27 5.51 -21.30 -10.65
CA PRO A 27 4.23 -21.63 -11.26
C PRO A 27 4.42 -22.51 -12.49
N SER A 28 3.71 -23.63 -12.56
CA SER A 28 3.84 -24.57 -13.67
C SER A 28 3.60 -23.85 -15.00
N GLY A 29 4.54 -23.98 -15.94
CA GLY A 29 4.43 -23.35 -17.25
C GLY A 29 4.74 -21.84 -17.26
N PHE A 30 5.30 -21.25 -16.20
CA PHE A 30 5.68 -19.82 -16.27
C PHE A 30 6.65 -19.55 -17.43
N SER A 31 7.56 -20.48 -17.72
CA SER A 31 8.50 -20.38 -18.86
C SER A 31 7.79 -20.40 -20.21
N ASP A 32 6.55 -20.90 -20.30
CA ASP A 32 5.76 -20.90 -21.53
C ASP A 32 5.27 -19.49 -21.89
N SER A 33 5.29 -18.55 -20.95
CA SER A 33 5.01 -17.13 -21.20
C SER A 33 6.21 -16.39 -21.82
N LEU A 34 7.39 -17.00 -21.85
CA LEU A 34 8.62 -16.44 -22.42
C LEU A 34 8.82 -16.88 -23.87
N GLU A 35 9.62 -16.12 -24.61
CA GLU A 35 10.09 -16.57 -25.91
C GLU A 35 10.92 -17.85 -25.77
N ARG A 36 10.77 -18.81 -26.70
CA ARG A 36 11.61 -20.01 -26.71
C ARG A 36 12.88 -19.75 -27.49
N GLY A 37 14.01 -19.80 -26.80
CA GLY A 37 15.34 -19.72 -27.39
C GLY A 37 15.77 -21.01 -28.08
N ASN A 38 16.81 -20.92 -28.90
CA ASN A 38 17.48 -22.11 -29.44
C ASN A 38 18.26 -22.84 -28.33
N THR A 39 18.41 -24.16 -28.45
CA THR A 39 19.28 -24.94 -27.55
C THR A 39 20.68 -24.34 -27.52
N VAL A 40 21.16 -24.08 -26.31
CA VAL A 40 22.47 -23.49 -26.09
C VAL A 40 23.50 -24.60 -25.98
N ILE A 41 24.65 -24.40 -26.63
CA ILE A 41 25.77 -25.33 -26.55
C ILE A 41 26.61 -24.92 -25.34
N HIS A 42 27.06 -25.91 -24.55
CA HIS A 42 28.03 -25.68 -23.48
C HIS A 42 29.15 -24.77 -23.97
N SER A 43 29.43 -23.75 -23.17
CA SER A 43 30.59 -22.92 -23.36
C SER A 43 31.82 -23.82 -23.18
N ASN A 44 32.37 -24.35 -24.28
CA ASN A 44 33.59 -25.16 -24.29
C ASN A 44 34.84 -24.41 -23.78
N ARG A 45 34.66 -23.20 -23.23
CA ARG A 45 35.66 -22.49 -22.46
C ARG A 45 35.40 -22.83 -21.00
N GLN A 46 36.30 -23.64 -20.43
CA GLN A 46 36.63 -23.50 -19.02
C GLN A 46 36.72 -22.00 -18.75
N LEU A 47 35.78 -21.50 -17.95
CA LEU A 47 35.79 -20.14 -17.45
C LEU A 47 37.24 -19.74 -17.16
N ILE A 48 37.61 -18.53 -17.55
CA ILE A 48 38.75 -17.88 -16.89
C ILE A 48 38.48 -18.04 -15.40
N THR A 49 39.38 -18.79 -14.75
CA THR A 49 39.11 -19.66 -13.60
C THR A 49 38.01 -19.16 -12.65
N LYS A 50 37.14 -20.05 -12.14
CA LYS A 50 36.12 -19.82 -11.08
C LYS A 50 36.52 -18.78 -9.99
N SER A 51 37.81 -18.62 -9.71
CA SER A 51 38.41 -17.56 -8.92
C SER A 51 38.16 -16.13 -9.42
N GLU A 52 38.22 -15.83 -10.72
CA GLU A 52 38.10 -14.47 -11.26
C GLU A 52 36.67 -13.92 -11.21
N MET A 53 35.64 -14.78 -11.35
CA MET A 53 34.24 -14.34 -11.19
C MET A 53 33.77 -14.26 -9.73
N ARG A 54 34.46 -14.94 -8.80
CA ARG A 54 34.14 -14.93 -7.36
C ARG A 54 35.01 -13.97 -6.52
N ALA A 55 36.06 -13.38 -7.08
CA ALA A 55 37.08 -12.63 -6.32
C ALA A 55 36.71 -11.19 -5.91
N ALA A 56 35.51 -10.68 -6.21
CA ALA A 56 35.11 -9.34 -5.81
C ALA A 56 33.87 -9.40 -4.92
N SER A 57 34.06 -9.21 -3.62
CA SER A 57 32.98 -8.98 -2.66
C SER A 57 33.26 -7.73 -1.83
N ALA A 58 32.19 -6.95 -1.71
CA ALA A 58 31.90 -5.89 -0.74
C ALA A 58 32.72 -4.59 -0.82
N THR A 59 32.11 -3.56 -1.39
CA THR A 59 31.60 -2.42 -0.60
C THR A 59 30.56 -1.65 -1.43
N ALA A 60 29.42 -1.34 -0.82
CA ALA A 60 28.45 -0.40 -1.36
C ALA A 60 29.12 0.99 -1.47
N PHE A 61 29.19 1.54 -2.68
CA PHE A 61 29.50 2.95 -2.89
C PHE A 61 28.59 3.55 -3.94
N ALA A 62 28.19 4.79 -3.68
CA ALA A 62 27.46 5.65 -4.58
C ALA A 62 28.29 5.88 -5.85
N GLU A 63 27.72 5.58 -7.02
CA GLU A 63 28.39 5.80 -8.31
C GLU A 63 28.10 7.21 -8.83
N THR A 64 29.16 8.00 -8.93
CA THR A 64 29.26 9.17 -9.80
C THR A 64 29.45 8.74 -11.25
N ASP A 65 28.77 9.42 -12.18
CA ASP A 65 28.99 9.33 -13.62
C ASP A 65 30.49 9.45 -13.97
N GLN A 66 31.14 8.34 -14.33
CA GLN A 66 32.46 8.36 -14.93
C GLN A 66 32.57 7.46 -16.17
N GLN A 67 33.17 8.09 -17.19
CA GLN A 67 33.73 7.64 -18.46
C GLN A 67 33.73 6.13 -18.79
N THR A 68 33.08 5.83 -19.91
CA THR A 68 33.01 4.54 -20.61
C THR A 68 34.38 4.05 -21.10
N THR A 69 35.05 3.20 -20.31
CA THR A 69 35.96 2.18 -20.85
C THR A 69 35.12 1.06 -21.47
N ALA A 70 35.53 0.54 -22.63
CA ALA A 70 34.87 -0.62 -23.22
C ALA A 70 35.11 -1.84 -22.32
N ILE A 71 34.03 -2.39 -21.74
CA ILE A 71 34.10 -3.60 -20.92
C ILE A 71 34.59 -4.78 -21.76
N THR A 72 35.38 -5.68 -21.16
CA THR A 72 35.81 -6.92 -21.83
C THR A 72 34.86 -8.04 -21.44
N LEU A 73 33.96 -8.47 -22.34
CA LEU A 73 32.99 -9.51 -22.01
C LEU A 73 33.68 -10.80 -21.53
N ARG A 74 33.28 -11.29 -20.34
CA ARG A 74 33.85 -12.50 -19.73
C ARG A 74 33.26 -13.79 -20.32
N CYS A 75 31.99 -13.74 -20.74
CA CYS A 75 31.28 -14.85 -21.39
C CYS A 75 31.11 -14.55 -22.89
N PRO A 76 31.48 -15.46 -23.80
CA PRO A 76 31.51 -15.19 -25.23
C PRO A 76 30.11 -15.14 -25.87
N THR A 77 29.12 -15.78 -25.23
CA THR A 77 27.76 -15.90 -25.74
C THR A 77 26.87 -14.88 -25.08
N THR A 78 26.32 -13.97 -25.87
CA THR A 78 25.27 -13.05 -25.44
C THR A 78 23.91 -13.62 -25.81
N LEU A 79 23.00 -13.68 -24.85
CA LEU A 79 21.63 -14.17 -25.03
C LEU A 79 20.64 -13.02 -24.76
N ASN A 80 19.42 -13.19 -25.25
CA ASN A 80 18.35 -12.21 -25.08
C ASN A 80 17.70 -12.37 -23.69
N ILE A 81 17.18 -11.26 -23.18
CA ILE A 81 16.26 -11.25 -22.03
C ILE A 81 14.85 -11.65 -22.47
N ASN A 82 13.99 -12.04 -21.54
CA ASN A 82 12.62 -12.53 -21.79
C ASN A 82 12.56 -13.75 -22.71
N THR A 83 13.61 -14.57 -22.69
CA THR A 83 13.75 -15.80 -23.47
C THR A 83 14.19 -16.94 -22.56
N SER A 84 13.52 -18.10 -22.67
CA SER A 84 13.91 -19.34 -22.00
C SER A 84 14.75 -20.20 -22.92
N TYR A 85 15.93 -20.62 -22.45
CA TYR A 85 16.90 -21.38 -23.22
C TYR A 85 17.07 -22.80 -22.68
N PRO A 86 16.90 -23.85 -23.52
CA PRO A 86 17.24 -25.21 -23.13
C PRO A 86 18.76 -25.43 -23.16
N LEU A 87 19.27 -26.13 -22.15
CA LEU A 87 20.67 -26.53 -22.00
C LEU A 87 20.74 -27.98 -21.50
N GLY A 88 21.42 -28.83 -22.26
CA GLY A 88 21.61 -30.24 -21.91
C GLY A 88 23.03 -30.71 -22.24
N GLY A 89 23.43 -31.82 -21.63
CA GLY A 89 24.80 -32.36 -21.71
C GLY A 89 25.70 -31.99 -20.52
N ALA A 90 25.16 -31.29 -19.51
CA ALA A 90 25.90 -30.82 -18.34
C ALA A 90 26.59 -31.98 -17.61
N GLN A 91 27.80 -31.74 -17.12
CA GLN A 91 28.59 -32.73 -16.39
C GLN A 91 28.81 -32.26 -14.96
N THR A 92 28.70 -33.20 -14.01
CA THR A 92 28.93 -32.93 -12.59
C THR A 92 30.29 -32.25 -12.36
N GLY A 93 30.31 -31.16 -11.61
CA GLY A 93 31.49 -30.34 -11.33
C GLY A 93 31.82 -29.30 -12.43
N GLY A 94 31.08 -29.29 -13.53
CA GLY A 94 31.20 -28.30 -14.59
C GLY A 94 30.47 -27.00 -14.27
N SER A 95 30.61 -26.03 -15.18
CA SER A 95 29.92 -24.75 -15.12
C SER A 95 29.83 -24.10 -16.48
N ASP A 96 28.77 -23.34 -16.73
CA ASP A 96 28.65 -22.47 -17.90
C ASP A 96 28.40 -21.02 -17.50
N CYS A 97 28.77 -20.10 -18.39
CA CYS A 97 28.44 -18.70 -18.22
C CYS A 97 27.93 -18.07 -19.50
N PHE A 98 26.94 -17.20 -19.35
CA PHE A 98 26.27 -16.51 -20.44
C PHE A 98 26.12 -15.03 -20.10
N HIS A 99 26.16 -14.19 -21.12
CA HIS A 99 26.01 -12.74 -20.99
C HIS A 99 24.61 -12.30 -21.43
N PHE A 100 24.05 -11.30 -20.76
CA PHE A 100 22.91 -10.53 -21.29
C PHE A 100 23.05 -9.05 -20.95
N LYS A 101 22.36 -8.22 -21.73
CA LYS A 101 22.36 -6.78 -21.55
C LYS A 101 20.98 -6.29 -21.13
N LEU A 102 20.96 -5.44 -20.11
CA LEU A 102 19.78 -4.72 -19.67
C LEU A 102 19.86 -3.28 -20.17
N ASN A 103 18.87 -2.83 -20.94
CA ASN A 103 18.88 -1.50 -21.57
C ASN A 103 18.32 -0.40 -20.66
N ASN A 104 17.38 -0.75 -19.78
CA ASN A 104 16.71 0.15 -18.85
C ASN A 104 16.77 -0.44 -17.43
N PRO A 105 16.59 0.36 -16.37
CA PRO A 105 16.35 -0.20 -15.04
C PRO A 105 15.15 -1.16 -15.07
N SER A 106 15.28 -2.35 -14.48
CA SER A 106 14.23 -3.38 -14.50
C SER A 106 14.31 -4.26 -13.26
N LYS A 107 13.17 -4.82 -12.83
CA LYS A 107 13.16 -6.00 -11.96
C LYS A 107 13.54 -7.22 -12.80
N LEU A 108 14.41 -8.06 -12.28
CA LEU A 108 14.93 -9.25 -12.93
C LEU A 108 14.46 -10.48 -12.17
N TYR A 109 14.06 -11.50 -12.92
CA TYR A 109 13.77 -12.85 -12.44
C TYR A 109 14.69 -13.81 -13.20
N ALA A 110 15.87 -14.07 -12.65
CA ALA A 110 16.81 -15.03 -13.22
C ALA A 110 16.49 -16.42 -12.70
N PHE A 111 16.38 -17.41 -13.57
CA PHE A 111 15.87 -18.73 -13.19
C PHE A 111 16.64 -19.89 -13.83
N VAL A 112 16.58 -21.04 -13.16
CA VAL A 112 16.87 -22.37 -13.72
C VAL A 112 15.69 -23.28 -13.39
N THR A 113 15.14 -23.96 -14.40
CA THR A 113 13.91 -24.75 -14.26
C THR A 113 13.96 -26.08 -14.97
N ALA A 114 12.97 -26.91 -14.70
CA ALA A 114 12.80 -28.22 -15.34
C ALA A 114 14.02 -29.13 -15.14
N GLN A 115 14.68 -29.00 -13.99
CA GLN A 115 15.73 -29.91 -13.56
C GLN A 115 15.10 -31.28 -13.25
N ASN A 116 15.80 -32.35 -13.60
CA ASN A 116 15.40 -33.69 -13.19
C ASN A 116 15.96 -34.01 -11.79
N ALA A 117 15.49 -35.09 -11.16
CA ALA A 117 15.94 -35.50 -9.82
C ALA A 117 17.42 -35.92 -9.73
N GLN A 118 18.15 -35.95 -10.85
CA GLN A 118 19.59 -36.25 -10.95
C GLN A 118 20.42 -35.02 -11.37
N THR A 119 19.79 -33.86 -11.50
CA THR A 119 20.40 -32.59 -11.91
C THR A 119 20.23 -31.59 -10.76
N ASN A 120 21.31 -30.93 -10.38
CA ASN A 120 21.34 -29.88 -9.37
C ASN A 120 22.29 -28.78 -9.85
N VAL A 121 21.70 -27.68 -10.31
CA VAL A 121 22.38 -26.51 -10.85
C VAL A 121 22.23 -25.35 -9.88
N ASN A 122 23.34 -24.80 -9.41
CA ASN A 122 23.33 -23.52 -8.71
C ASN A 122 23.32 -22.38 -9.73
N LEU A 123 22.54 -21.35 -9.45
CA LEU A 123 22.47 -20.12 -10.24
C LEU A 123 23.16 -18.98 -9.49
N THR A 124 23.99 -18.20 -10.19
CA THR A 124 24.51 -16.93 -9.69
C THR A 124 24.32 -15.84 -10.74
N LEU A 125 23.77 -14.70 -10.33
CA LEU A 125 23.61 -13.51 -11.15
C LEU A 125 24.71 -12.50 -10.81
N ILE A 126 25.43 -12.04 -11.83
CA ILE A 126 26.60 -11.16 -11.68
C ILE A 126 26.42 -9.93 -12.56
N ARG A 127 26.69 -8.74 -12.02
CA ARG A 127 26.78 -7.48 -12.77
C ARG A 127 28.22 -7.24 -13.20
N HIS A 128 28.42 -6.80 -14.43
CA HIS A 128 29.66 -6.21 -14.90
C HIS A 128 29.59 -4.69 -14.70
N ASN A 129 30.42 -4.18 -13.80
CA ASN A 129 30.44 -2.75 -13.50
C ASN A 129 31.19 -1.98 -14.59
N PRO A 130 30.94 -0.66 -14.73
CA PRO A 130 31.61 0.18 -15.74
C PRO A 130 33.15 0.22 -15.63
N ASP A 131 33.69 -0.07 -14.45
CA ASP A 131 35.12 -0.12 -14.14
C ASP A 131 35.77 -1.50 -14.45
N ASP A 132 35.07 -2.36 -15.19
CA ASP A 132 35.46 -3.73 -15.56
C ASP A 132 35.57 -4.72 -14.37
N THR A 133 35.06 -4.34 -13.19
CA THR A 133 34.90 -5.24 -12.04
C THR A 133 33.57 -6.01 -12.09
N LEU A 134 33.47 -7.08 -11.28
CA LEU A 134 32.29 -7.93 -11.21
C LEU A 134 31.66 -7.86 -9.81
N THR A 135 30.33 -7.75 -9.75
CA THR A 135 29.58 -7.78 -8.50
C THR A 135 28.56 -8.90 -8.55
N VAL A 136 28.60 -9.83 -7.59
CA VAL A 136 27.51 -10.81 -7.42
C VAL A 136 26.28 -10.07 -6.91
N ILE A 137 25.18 -10.15 -7.66
CA ILE A 137 23.90 -9.54 -7.32
C ILE A 137 23.04 -10.49 -6.49
N GLY A 138 23.06 -11.77 -6.84
CA GLY A 138 22.35 -12.81 -6.11
C GLY A 138 22.84 -14.20 -6.48
N ALA A 139 22.49 -15.17 -5.64
CA ALA A 139 22.75 -16.58 -5.90
C ALA A 139 21.61 -17.42 -5.32
N SER A 140 21.30 -18.52 -6.01
CA SER A 140 20.33 -19.54 -5.60
C SER A 140 20.98 -20.91 -5.75
N SER A 141 20.76 -21.77 -4.77
CA SER A 141 21.36 -23.11 -4.71
C SER A 141 20.44 -24.07 -3.95
N ASN A 142 19.25 -24.29 -4.50
CA ASN A 142 18.27 -25.19 -3.92
C ASN A 142 18.73 -26.65 -4.05
N GLU A 143 18.26 -27.51 -3.15
CA GLU A 143 18.68 -28.91 -3.14
C GLU A 143 17.94 -29.74 -4.21
N GLY A 144 18.64 -30.66 -4.87
CA GLY A 144 18.03 -31.87 -5.43
C GLY A 144 17.03 -31.68 -6.58
N GLY A 145 17.38 -30.91 -7.61
CA GLY A 145 16.56 -30.76 -8.82
C GLY A 145 15.34 -29.85 -8.65
N LEU A 146 15.29 -29.07 -7.57
CA LEU A 146 14.38 -27.95 -7.42
C LEU A 146 14.79 -26.79 -8.33
N ASP A 147 13.83 -25.97 -8.72
CA ASP A 147 14.10 -24.79 -9.54
C ASP A 147 14.91 -23.74 -8.76
N GLU A 148 15.69 -22.93 -9.48
CA GLU A 148 16.40 -21.77 -8.94
C GLU A 148 15.70 -20.49 -9.36
N LEU A 149 15.61 -19.51 -8.45
CA LEU A 149 15.10 -18.18 -8.74
C LEU A 149 15.92 -17.12 -8.00
N ILE A 150 16.31 -16.07 -8.70
CA ILE A 150 16.88 -14.84 -8.13
C ILE A 150 16.01 -13.69 -8.60
N THR A 151 15.43 -12.95 -7.64
CA THR A 151 14.68 -11.72 -7.91
C THR A 151 15.46 -10.50 -7.44
N THR A 152 15.55 -9.47 -8.27
CA THR A 152 16.28 -8.23 -7.92
C THR A 152 15.89 -7.04 -8.79
N VAL A 153 15.94 -5.82 -8.25
CA VAL A 153 15.88 -4.58 -9.05
C VAL A 153 17.28 -4.18 -9.48
N SER A 154 17.49 -4.05 -10.79
CA SER A 154 18.80 -3.83 -11.38
C SER A 154 18.80 -2.64 -12.35
N GLN A 155 19.92 -1.92 -12.40
CA GLN A 155 20.12 -0.80 -13.32
C GLN A 155 20.49 -1.29 -14.72
N ALA A 156 20.35 -0.44 -15.74
CA ALA A 156 20.86 -0.73 -17.08
C ALA A 156 22.37 -1.09 -17.03
N GLY A 157 22.79 -2.07 -17.83
CA GLY A 157 24.16 -2.56 -17.85
C GLY A 157 24.30 -3.98 -18.38
N ASP A 158 25.49 -4.54 -18.19
CA ASP A 158 25.88 -5.86 -18.67
C ASP A 158 25.92 -6.86 -17.50
N TYR A 159 25.34 -8.03 -17.70
CA TYR A 159 25.13 -9.04 -16.66
C TYR A 159 25.51 -10.44 -17.13
N TYR A 160 25.79 -11.32 -16.18
CA TYR A 160 26.12 -12.71 -16.43
C TYR A 160 25.26 -13.65 -15.60
N TRP A 161 24.82 -14.73 -16.24
CA TRP A 161 24.42 -15.95 -15.54
C TRP A 161 25.64 -16.84 -15.38
N LEU A 162 25.88 -17.31 -14.16
CA LEU A 162 26.80 -18.39 -13.87
C LEU A 162 25.98 -19.59 -13.40
N LEU A 163 26.09 -20.70 -14.14
CA LEU A 163 25.44 -21.97 -13.82
C LEU A 163 26.52 -22.94 -13.33
N GLU A 164 26.40 -23.46 -12.11
CA GLU A 164 27.35 -24.43 -11.55
C GLU A 164 26.66 -25.78 -11.31
N TYR A 165 27.20 -26.84 -11.92
CA TYR A 165 26.57 -28.16 -11.91
C TYR A 165 27.06 -28.99 -10.72
N VAL A 166 26.40 -28.82 -9.58
CA VAL A 166 26.71 -29.60 -8.36
C VAL A 166 26.47 -31.09 -8.62
N GLN A 167 25.42 -31.41 -9.37
CA GLN A 167 25.12 -32.74 -9.86
C GLN A 167 24.51 -32.62 -11.26
N ALA A 168 24.90 -33.49 -12.20
CA ALA A 168 24.28 -33.54 -13.52
C ALA A 168 24.46 -34.92 -14.15
N ASP A 169 23.43 -35.39 -14.85
CA ASP A 169 23.39 -36.64 -15.62
C ASP A 169 23.44 -36.42 -17.14
N GLY A 170 23.60 -35.16 -17.56
CA GLY A 170 23.54 -34.75 -18.97
C GLY A 170 22.12 -34.48 -19.49
N GLY A 171 21.08 -34.60 -18.66
CA GLY A 171 19.72 -34.20 -18.99
C GLY A 171 19.61 -32.72 -19.35
N GLU A 172 18.53 -32.37 -20.05
CA GLU A 172 18.21 -30.99 -20.40
C GLU A 172 17.45 -30.30 -19.26
N PHE A 173 17.76 -29.03 -19.02
CA PHE A 173 17.02 -28.10 -18.17
C PHE A 173 16.88 -26.75 -18.90
N ASN A 174 16.09 -25.82 -18.36
CA ASN A 174 15.91 -24.49 -18.93
C ASN A 174 16.51 -23.41 -18.03
N PHE A 175 16.98 -22.31 -18.64
CA PHE A 175 17.45 -21.14 -17.90
C PHE A 175 17.14 -19.86 -18.67
N GLY A 176 17.18 -18.72 -17.97
CA GLY A 176 17.02 -17.41 -18.60
C GLY A 176 16.88 -16.29 -17.60
N VAL A 177 16.45 -15.13 -18.09
CA VAL A 177 16.01 -14.01 -17.27
C VAL A 177 14.74 -13.42 -17.86
N MET A 178 13.74 -13.21 -17.01
CA MET A 178 12.59 -12.38 -17.31
C MET A 178 12.79 -11.01 -16.68
N THR A 179 12.34 -9.94 -17.34
CA THR A 179 12.56 -8.57 -16.91
C THR A 179 11.27 -7.79 -16.93
N SER A 180 11.04 -6.95 -15.94
CA SER A 180 9.94 -5.99 -15.94
C SER A 180 10.41 -4.57 -15.69
N GLU A 181 9.97 -3.63 -16.53
CA GLU A 181 10.20 -2.20 -16.34
C GLU A 181 9.08 -1.53 -15.51
N SER A 182 7.96 -2.24 -15.28
CA SER A 182 6.82 -1.78 -14.49
C SER A 182 7.06 -1.98 -13.00
N ILE A 183 8.10 -1.38 -12.45
CA ILE A 183 8.47 -1.53 -11.03
C ILE A 183 7.73 -0.48 -10.21
N ASP A 184 7.00 -0.90 -9.19
CA ASP A 184 6.39 0.04 -8.25
C ASP A 184 7.33 0.41 -7.08
N SER A 185 6.87 1.30 -6.20
CA SER A 185 7.69 1.83 -5.10
C SER A 185 7.85 0.91 -3.90
N ASN A 186 7.13 -0.21 -3.87
CA ASN A 186 7.13 -1.15 -2.74
C ASN A 186 8.18 -2.25 -2.90
N GLU A 187 8.73 -2.38 -4.11
CA GLU A 187 9.75 -3.35 -4.48
C GLU A 187 11.12 -3.09 -3.82
N LEU A 188 11.86 -4.12 -3.38
CA LEU A 188 11.52 -5.55 -3.42
C LEU A 188 10.66 -5.95 -2.22
N ASN A 189 9.61 -6.74 -2.47
CA ASN A 189 8.75 -7.31 -1.43
C ASN A 189 8.22 -8.72 -1.76
N ASP A 190 8.92 -9.46 -2.62
CA ASP A 190 8.51 -10.79 -3.11
C ASP A 190 8.45 -11.88 -2.04
N THR A 191 9.03 -11.63 -0.86
CA THR A 191 9.12 -12.58 0.24
C THR A 191 8.60 -12.02 1.55
N ILE A 192 8.24 -12.90 2.50
CA ILE A 192 7.87 -12.48 3.85
C ILE A 192 9.00 -11.63 4.49
N ALA A 193 10.27 -12.01 4.30
CA ALA A 193 11.41 -11.32 4.89
C ALA A 193 11.61 -9.91 4.31
N GLU A 194 11.17 -9.67 3.08
CA GLU A 194 11.27 -8.40 2.36
C GLU A 194 9.96 -7.62 2.37
N SER A 195 8.95 -8.07 3.13
CA SER A 195 7.65 -7.41 3.20
C SER A 195 7.78 -5.89 3.36
N THR A 196 7.02 -5.13 2.57
CA THR A 196 6.91 -3.69 2.77
C THR A 196 6.25 -3.41 4.13
N ILE A 197 7.03 -2.86 5.07
CA ILE A 197 6.56 -2.57 6.42
C ILE A 197 5.72 -1.29 6.40
N LEU A 198 4.43 -1.41 6.67
CA LEU A 198 3.52 -0.28 6.66
C LEU A 198 3.51 0.46 8.00
N PRO A 199 3.44 1.80 8.00
CA PRO A 199 3.38 2.57 9.23
C PRO A 199 2.07 2.33 9.98
N ASP A 200 2.08 2.68 11.27
CA ASP A 200 0.97 2.53 12.20
C ASP A 200 -0.16 3.56 11.95
N GLN A 201 -0.91 3.32 10.88
CA GLN A 201 -2.03 4.13 10.40
C GLN A 201 -2.97 3.25 9.58
N LEU A 202 -4.05 3.81 9.02
CA LEU A 202 -4.81 3.15 7.96
C LEU A 202 -4.16 3.45 6.61
N ASN A 203 -3.41 2.49 6.06
CA ASN A 203 -2.66 2.69 4.82
C ASN A 203 -3.52 2.39 3.60
N LYS A 204 -3.25 3.12 2.51
CA LYS A 204 -3.74 2.82 1.15
C LYS A 204 -2.53 2.76 0.25
N VAL A 205 -2.09 1.55 -0.06
CA VAL A 205 -0.93 1.28 -0.91
C VAL A 205 -1.42 1.01 -2.31
N VAL A 206 -0.72 1.51 -3.30
CA VAL A 206 -0.92 1.16 -4.71
C VAL A 206 0.30 0.35 -5.12
N GLY A 207 0.05 -0.77 -5.79
CA GLY A 207 1.10 -1.61 -6.36
C GLY A 207 0.63 -2.31 -7.63
N ASN A 208 1.52 -3.05 -8.27
CA ASN A 208 1.23 -3.88 -9.41
C ASN A 208 2.01 -5.18 -9.34
N LEU A 209 1.48 -6.24 -9.97
CA LEU A 209 2.25 -7.47 -10.15
C LEU A 209 2.95 -7.38 -11.50
N ASP A 210 4.25 -7.12 -11.47
CA ASP A 210 5.06 -6.85 -12.65
C ASP A 210 5.44 -8.11 -13.45
N SER A 211 5.14 -9.29 -12.91
CA SER A 211 5.20 -10.56 -13.62
C SER A 211 4.30 -11.64 -12.99
N ILE A 212 4.23 -12.83 -13.62
CA ILE A 212 3.58 -14.02 -13.05
C ILE A 212 4.35 -14.61 -11.85
N LEU A 213 5.59 -14.18 -11.61
CA LEU A 213 6.41 -14.60 -10.48
C LEU A 213 6.37 -13.61 -9.32
N ASP A 214 5.78 -12.43 -9.55
CA ASP A 214 5.76 -11.34 -8.60
C ASP A 214 4.75 -11.62 -7.47
N VAL A 215 5.19 -11.51 -6.22
CA VAL A 215 4.33 -11.72 -5.06
C VAL A 215 4.59 -10.65 -4.01
N ASP A 216 3.82 -9.57 -4.09
CA ASP A 216 3.91 -8.48 -3.13
C ASP A 216 3.53 -8.89 -1.70
N HIS A 217 4.46 -8.79 -0.76
CA HIS A 217 4.20 -8.97 0.67
C HIS A 217 4.15 -7.63 1.41
N TYR A 218 3.14 -7.48 2.26
CA TYR A 218 2.99 -6.32 3.15
C TYR A 218 2.84 -6.78 4.58
N ALA A 219 3.46 -6.03 5.50
CA ALA A 219 3.34 -6.30 6.93
C ALA A 219 2.89 -5.05 7.69
N PHE A 220 1.95 -5.23 8.60
CA PHE A 220 1.48 -4.19 9.50
C PHE A 220 1.54 -4.66 10.96
N GLU A 221 2.21 -3.90 11.82
CA GLU A 221 2.29 -4.22 13.24
C GLU A 221 1.04 -3.71 13.98
N ALA A 222 0.23 -4.61 14.54
CA ALA A 222 -0.85 -4.26 15.44
C ALA A 222 -0.30 -3.89 16.83
N LYS A 223 0.38 -2.74 16.93
CA LYS A 223 1.13 -2.28 18.12
C LYS A 223 0.35 -2.35 19.43
N ARG A 224 -0.98 -2.21 19.39
CA ARG A 224 -1.86 -2.20 20.56
C ARG A 224 -2.80 -3.41 20.62
N GLY A 225 -2.68 -4.33 19.66
CA GLY A 225 -3.65 -5.42 19.47
C GLY A 225 -5.02 -4.89 19.01
N GLN A 226 -5.01 -3.74 18.34
CA GLN A 226 -6.19 -3.15 17.72
C GLN A 226 -6.62 -3.96 16.50
N GLU A 227 -7.90 -3.84 16.12
CA GLU A 227 -8.41 -4.48 14.91
C GLU A 227 -7.71 -3.89 13.67
N VAL A 228 -7.38 -4.78 12.73
CA VAL A 228 -6.70 -4.42 11.48
C VAL A 228 -7.68 -4.61 10.32
N LEU A 229 -7.87 -3.55 9.53
CA LEU A 229 -8.69 -3.58 8.34
C LEU A 229 -7.84 -4.00 7.15
N LEU A 230 -8.28 -5.02 6.44
CA LEU A 230 -7.73 -5.48 5.18
C LEU A 230 -8.80 -5.37 4.08
N LYS A 231 -8.59 -4.51 3.09
CA LYS A 231 -9.45 -4.39 1.91
C LYS A 231 -8.61 -4.32 0.64
N PHE A 232 -9.22 -4.69 -0.47
CA PHE A 232 -8.60 -4.69 -1.77
C PHE A 232 -9.51 -3.99 -2.77
N LEU A 233 -8.90 -3.26 -3.70
CA LEU A 233 -9.58 -2.69 -4.85
C LEU A 233 -8.75 -3.03 -6.09
N ASP A 234 -9.39 -3.71 -7.03
CA ASP A 234 -8.94 -3.83 -8.42
C ASP A 234 -9.74 -2.81 -9.24
N PRO A 235 -9.17 -1.63 -9.59
CA PRO A 235 -9.88 -0.59 -10.31
C PRO A 235 -10.31 -1.02 -11.72
N GLY A 236 -9.56 -1.93 -12.34
CA GLY A 236 -9.86 -2.48 -13.66
C GLY A 236 -10.86 -3.63 -13.63
N ASN A 237 -11.14 -4.19 -12.45
CA ASN A 237 -11.91 -5.42 -12.27
C ASN A 237 -11.42 -6.54 -13.22
N THR A 238 -10.10 -6.66 -13.30
CA THR A 238 -9.37 -7.61 -14.15
C THR A 238 -9.49 -9.04 -13.63
N GLY A 239 -9.58 -9.22 -12.31
CA GLY A 239 -9.55 -10.54 -11.67
C GLY A 239 -8.16 -11.18 -11.63
N GLU A 240 -7.12 -10.44 -12.02
CA GLU A 240 -5.73 -10.89 -12.14
C GLU A 240 -5.02 -11.06 -10.79
N PHE A 241 -5.62 -10.55 -9.71
CA PHE A 241 -5.03 -10.52 -8.38
C PHE A 241 -5.71 -11.50 -7.43
N VAL A 242 -4.92 -12.12 -6.56
CA VAL A 242 -5.41 -12.86 -5.40
C VAL A 242 -4.80 -12.27 -4.14
N LEU A 243 -5.65 -11.89 -3.19
CA LEU A 243 -5.24 -11.39 -1.88
C LEU A 243 -5.28 -12.53 -0.86
N GLU A 244 -4.20 -12.69 -0.10
CA GLU A 244 -4.09 -13.70 0.96
C GLU A 244 -3.59 -13.06 2.26
N HIS A 245 -4.01 -13.62 3.39
CA HIS A 245 -3.56 -13.26 4.73
C HIS A 245 -2.93 -14.48 5.39
N LEU A 246 -1.77 -14.29 6.04
CA LEU A 246 -1.09 -15.36 6.77
C LEU A 246 -1.78 -15.59 8.12
N GLU A 247 -2.45 -16.73 8.28
CA GLU A 247 -3.16 -17.12 9.50
C GLU A 247 -2.63 -18.46 10.02
N ALA A 248 -2.12 -18.46 11.26
CA ALA A 248 -1.56 -19.65 11.91
C ALA A 248 -0.51 -20.40 11.05
N GLY A 249 0.28 -19.66 10.26
CA GLY A 249 1.31 -20.20 9.37
C GLY A 249 0.82 -20.68 8.01
N ALA A 250 -0.46 -20.50 7.68
CA ALA A 250 -1.04 -20.86 6.39
C ALA A 250 -1.60 -19.62 5.68
N TRP A 251 -1.45 -19.58 4.35
CA TRP A 251 -2.06 -18.55 3.52
C TRP A 251 -3.55 -18.82 3.34
N VAL A 252 -4.38 -17.83 3.69
CA VAL A 252 -5.83 -17.89 3.55
C VAL A 252 -6.28 -16.81 2.59
N GLU A 253 -6.96 -17.20 1.52
CA GLU A 253 -7.51 -16.26 0.54
C GLU A 253 -8.58 -15.36 1.17
N VAL A 254 -8.50 -14.07 0.83
CA VAL A 254 -9.43 -13.04 1.28
C VAL A 254 -10.35 -12.69 0.11
N PRO A 255 -11.68 -12.85 0.26
CA PRO A 255 -12.61 -12.46 -0.80
C PRO A 255 -12.50 -10.96 -1.09
N LEU A 256 -12.01 -10.59 -2.28
CA LEU A 256 -11.66 -9.20 -2.63
C LEU A 256 -12.83 -8.22 -2.40
N ALA A 257 -14.04 -8.61 -2.77
CA ALA A 257 -15.24 -7.79 -2.63
C ALA A 257 -15.66 -7.52 -1.17
N LYS A 258 -15.20 -8.34 -0.22
CA LYS A 258 -15.57 -8.24 1.20
C LYS A 258 -14.43 -7.69 2.06
N GLY A 259 -13.19 -8.06 1.76
CA GLY A 259 -12.05 -7.83 2.64
C GLY A 259 -12.10 -8.69 3.91
N LYS A 260 -11.29 -8.34 4.90
CA LYS A 260 -11.19 -9.02 6.20
C LYS A 260 -10.95 -8.00 7.33
N LEU A 261 -11.66 -8.17 8.43
CA LEU A 261 -11.37 -7.48 9.67
C LEU A 261 -10.66 -8.47 10.57
N ILE A 262 -9.40 -8.17 10.89
CA ILE A 262 -8.51 -9.08 11.59
C ILE A 262 -8.42 -8.64 13.06
N THR A 263 -8.61 -9.59 13.97
CA THR A 263 -8.43 -9.38 15.41
C THR A 263 -7.12 -10.06 15.83
N PRO A 264 -6.06 -9.29 16.11
CA PRO A 264 -4.80 -9.85 16.58
C PRO A 264 -4.98 -10.61 17.90
N ALA A 265 -4.21 -11.67 18.11
CA ALA A 265 -4.20 -12.41 19.35
C ALA A 265 -3.53 -11.61 20.48
N GLN A 266 -2.56 -10.75 20.14
CA GLN A 266 -1.85 -9.90 21.09
C GLN A 266 -1.37 -8.57 20.49
N ALA A 267 -0.98 -7.64 21.36
CA ALA A 267 -0.33 -6.41 20.95
C ALA A 267 1.10 -6.66 20.41
N GLY A 268 1.51 -5.90 19.40
CA GLY A 268 2.80 -6.07 18.71
C GLY A 268 2.82 -7.20 17.68
N GLU A 269 1.68 -7.83 17.42
CA GLU A 269 1.58 -8.89 16.42
C GLU A 269 1.58 -8.31 15.00
N TYR A 270 2.48 -8.81 14.15
CA TYR A 270 2.50 -8.48 12.73
C TYR A 270 1.39 -9.21 11.98
N GLN A 271 0.58 -8.45 11.26
CA GLN A 271 -0.37 -8.95 10.27
C GLN A 271 0.31 -8.92 8.92
N ILE A 272 0.53 -10.10 8.34
CA ILE A 272 1.21 -10.28 7.07
C ILE A 272 0.18 -10.68 6.02
N VAL A 273 0.19 -9.96 4.91
CA VAL A 273 -0.66 -10.22 3.74
C VAL A 273 0.22 -10.31 2.51
N ARG A 274 -0.30 -10.95 1.47
CA ARG A 274 0.33 -10.90 0.16
C ARG A 274 -0.70 -10.73 -0.95
N VAL A 275 -0.28 -10.09 -2.02
CA VAL A 275 -0.98 -10.05 -3.30
C VAL A 275 -0.17 -10.91 -4.26
N ARG A 276 -0.82 -11.88 -4.90
CA ARG A 276 -0.17 -12.74 -5.88
C ARG A 276 -0.98 -12.81 -7.17
N PRO A 277 -0.40 -13.31 -8.27
CA PRO A 277 -1.13 -13.46 -9.50
C PRO A 277 -2.21 -14.52 -9.35
N ASN A 278 -3.32 -14.30 -10.03
CA ASN A 278 -4.27 -15.35 -10.35
C ASN A 278 -3.68 -16.18 -11.50
N TYR A 279 -3.04 -17.29 -11.18
CA TYR A 279 -2.40 -18.17 -12.16
C TYR A 279 -3.35 -18.78 -13.22
N SER A 280 -4.67 -18.57 -13.11
CA SER A 280 -5.64 -18.95 -14.14
C SER A 280 -5.80 -17.88 -15.24
N LEU A 281 -5.20 -16.70 -15.06
CA LEU A 281 -5.26 -15.58 -15.99
C LEU A 281 -3.85 -15.12 -16.35
N PRO A 282 -3.67 -14.51 -17.54
CA PRO A 282 -2.42 -13.82 -17.85
C PRO A 282 -2.17 -12.69 -16.84
N ASN A 283 -0.92 -12.52 -16.43
CA ASN A 283 -0.50 -11.35 -15.68
C ASN A 283 -0.30 -10.16 -16.65
N ASN A 284 -0.80 -8.99 -16.29
CA ASN A 284 -0.55 -7.74 -17.01
C ASN A 284 0.21 -6.75 -16.09
N PRO A 285 1.49 -6.49 -16.34
CA PRO A 285 2.31 -5.58 -15.53
C PRO A 285 1.83 -4.12 -15.52
N ALA A 286 0.90 -3.74 -16.39
CA ALA A 286 0.29 -2.41 -16.38
C ALA A 286 -0.96 -2.31 -15.48
N SER A 287 -1.50 -3.46 -15.01
CA SER A 287 -2.62 -3.50 -14.08
C SER A 287 -2.15 -3.16 -12.67
N ALA A 288 -2.75 -2.15 -12.06
CA ALA A 288 -2.47 -1.76 -10.68
C ALA A 288 -3.63 -2.15 -9.76
N TYR A 289 -3.31 -2.45 -8.50
CA TYR A 289 -4.27 -2.64 -7.42
C TYR A 289 -4.10 -1.58 -6.34
N GLN A 290 -5.12 -1.45 -5.48
CA GLN A 290 -5.00 -0.70 -4.23
C GLN A 290 -5.31 -1.61 -3.03
N LEU A 291 -4.33 -1.73 -2.13
CA LEU A 291 -4.43 -2.43 -0.86
C LEU A 291 -4.72 -1.44 0.26
N THR A 292 -5.77 -1.68 1.04
CA THR A 292 -5.97 -1.01 2.33
C THR A 292 -5.56 -1.96 3.45
N LEU A 293 -4.55 -1.59 4.23
CA LEU A 293 -4.06 -2.37 5.37
C LEU A 293 -3.69 -1.46 6.54
N GLY A 294 -4.26 -1.72 7.71
CA GLY A 294 -3.81 -1.06 8.94
C GLY A 294 -4.91 -0.88 9.97
N SER A 295 -4.70 0.03 10.93
CA SER A 295 -5.60 0.24 12.07
C SER A 295 -7.03 0.56 11.61
N ASN A 296 -7.98 -0.31 11.95
CA ASN A 296 -9.40 -0.07 11.68
C ASN A 296 -9.90 1.12 12.52
N VAL A 297 -10.68 2.01 11.93
CA VAL A 297 -11.42 3.02 12.70
C VAL A 297 -12.63 2.32 13.32
N ALA A 298 -12.68 2.29 14.65
CA ALA A 298 -13.74 1.61 15.41
C ALA A 298 -14.58 2.58 16.25
N SER A 299 -14.06 3.79 16.51
CA SER A 299 -14.76 4.83 17.25
C SER A 299 -14.26 6.23 16.88
N PHE A 300 -14.85 7.25 17.48
CA PHE A 300 -14.40 8.63 17.34
C PHE A 300 -14.56 9.38 18.67
N SER A 301 -13.82 10.47 18.81
CA SER A 301 -13.92 11.40 19.94
C SER A 301 -13.72 12.84 19.46
N GLN A 302 -13.86 13.80 20.39
CA GLN A 302 -13.54 15.22 20.17
C GLN A 302 -14.06 15.75 18.83
N HIS A 303 -15.38 15.66 18.63
CA HIS A 303 -16.02 16.11 17.41
C HIS A 303 -16.79 17.41 17.63
N SER A 304 -16.81 18.28 16.63
CA SER A 304 -17.69 19.45 16.61
C SER A 304 -17.98 19.85 15.17
N ILE A 305 -19.21 20.28 14.89
CA ILE A 305 -19.59 20.94 13.64
C ILE A 305 -20.31 22.22 14.01
N GLU A 306 -19.65 23.35 13.76
CA GLU A 306 -20.04 24.66 14.28
C GLU A 306 -19.93 25.71 13.18
N GLY A 307 -20.81 26.72 13.23
CA GLY A 307 -20.65 27.92 12.43
C GLY A 307 -19.58 28.86 13.00
N GLU A 308 -19.60 30.11 12.56
CA GLU A 308 -18.71 31.13 13.09
C GLU A 308 -19.00 31.42 14.57
N SER A 309 -17.96 31.79 15.32
CA SER A 309 -18.07 32.03 16.77
C SER A 309 -18.95 33.22 17.14
N ASN A 310 -19.23 34.10 16.18
CA ASN A 310 -20.03 35.32 16.34
C ASN A 310 -21.43 35.20 15.71
N VAL A 311 -21.90 33.98 15.44
CA VAL A 311 -23.28 33.76 14.94
C VAL A 311 -24.28 34.20 16.01
N LEU A 312 -25.09 35.21 15.69
CA LEU A 312 -26.28 35.55 16.45
C LEU A 312 -27.34 34.48 16.17
N ARG A 313 -27.49 33.56 17.13
CA ARG A 313 -28.31 32.36 16.96
C ARG A 313 -29.79 32.67 17.09
N VAL A 314 -30.59 32.16 16.17
CA VAL A 314 -32.04 32.03 16.34
C VAL A 314 -32.30 30.98 17.43
N PRO A 315 -32.90 31.35 18.57
CA PRO A 315 -33.08 30.45 19.70
C PRO A 315 -34.20 29.44 19.44
N TYR A 316 -34.17 28.32 20.16
CA TYR A 316 -35.20 27.27 20.09
C TYR A 316 -36.62 27.81 20.30
N ALA A 317 -36.79 28.78 21.20
CA ALA A 317 -38.08 29.41 21.47
C ALA A 317 -38.69 30.13 20.26
N ALA A 318 -37.84 30.59 19.33
CA ALA A 318 -38.27 31.29 18.12
C ALA A 318 -38.42 30.33 16.93
N GLN A 319 -37.60 29.30 16.83
CA GLN A 319 -37.69 28.27 15.79
C GLN A 319 -37.41 26.88 16.38
N SER A 320 -38.45 26.06 16.53
CA SER A 320 -38.34 24.71 17.12
C SER A 320 -38.67 23.55 16.17
N SER A 321 -39.25 23.83 15.00
CA SER A 321 -39.75 22.79 14.07
C SER A 321 -39.25 22.97 12.63
N PRO A 322 -38.05 22.42 12.30
CA PRO A 322 -37.04 21.90 13.21
C PRO A 322 -36.20 23.03 13.82
N TYR A 323 -35.68 22.80 15.03
CA TYR A 323 -34.65 23.66 15.60
C TYR A 323 -33.37 23.54 14.77
N MET A 324 -32.69 24.66 14.51
CA MET A 324 -31.42 24.72 13.80
C MET A 324 -30.27 24.50 14.79
N THR A 325 -29.84 23.25 14.91
CA THR A 325 -28.85 22.82 15.91
C THR A 325 -27.47 23.40 15.61
N THR A 326 -27.09 23.44 14.35
CA THR A 326 -25.93 24.18 13.86
C THR A 326 -26.43 25.42 13.16
N GLN A 327 -25.80 26.57 13.38
CA GLN A 327 -26.15 27.82 12.69
C GLN A 327 -24.86 28.50 12.24
N ALA A 328 -24.86 29.03 11.03
CA ALA A 328 -23.70 29.64 10.39
C ALA A 328 -24.14 30.75 9.42
N TYR A 329 -23.27 31.74 9.21
CA TYR A 329 -23.47 32.76 8.17
C TYR A 329 -22.89 32.33 6.83
N GLN A 330 -21.62 31.90 6.84
CA GLN A 330 -20.84 31.64 5.63
C GLN A 330 -19.93 30.42 5.76
N LYS A 331 -19.51 30.05 6.97
CA LYS A 331 -18.51 29.01 7.17
C LYS A 331 -18.93 27.99 8.21
N LEU A 332 -18.74 26.72 7.89
CA LEU A 332 -18.78 25.63 8.86
C LEU A 332 -17.37 25.17 9.17
N LYS A 333 -17.05 25.08 10.45
CA LYS A 333 -15.85 24.41 10.94
C LYS A 333 -16.25 23.04 11.44
N TRP A 334 -15.57 22.01 10.96
CA TRP A 334 -15.78 20.66 11.49
C TRP A 334 -14.47 20.00 11.88
N ASN A 335 -14.51 19.27 12.99
CA ASN A 335 -13.42 18.43 13.43
C ASN A 335 -13.94 17.14 14.06
N VAL A 336 -13.08 16.12 14.03
CA VAL A 336 -13.28 14.82 14.67
C VAL A 336 -11.93 14.14 14.86
N THR A 337 -11.76 13.40 15.94
CA THR A 337 -10.62 12.48 16.13
C THR A 337 -11.08 11.04 15.94
N LEU A 338 -10.50 10.34 14.98
CA LEU A 338 -10.79 8.94 14.68
C LEU A 338 -9.95 8.03 15.56
N GLN A 339 -10.55 6.96 16.07
CA GLN A 339 -9.94 6.07 17.04
C GLN A 339 -10.08 4.59 16.67
N ASP A 340 -9.05 3.81 16.99
CA ASP A 340 -9.04 2.35 16.81
C ASP A 340 -9.87 1.65 17.89
N SER A 341 -9.95 0.31 17.81
CA SER A 341 -10.69 -0.50 18.79
C SER A 341 -10.10 -0.50 20.21
N LYS A 342 -8.93 0.14 20.40
CA LYS A 342 -8.28 0.38 21.68
C LYS A 342 -8.32 1.87 22.08
N GLY A 343 -9.06 2.70 21.36
CA GLY A 343 -9.22 4.14 21.66
C GLY A 343 -8.05 5.03 21.25
N HIS A 344 -7.07 4.52 20.49
CA HIS A 344 -5.91 5.29 20.04
C HIS A 344 -6.17 5.96 18.69
N PRO A 345 -5.57 7.13 18.40
CA PRO A 345 -5.83 7.83 17.15
C PRO A 345 -5.43 7.02 15.90
N VAL A 346 -6.21 7.17 14.83
CA VAL A 346 -5.97 6.47 13.54
C VAL A 346 -5.63 7.48 12.44
N PRO A 347 -4.33 7.74 12.18
CA PRO A 347 -3.92 8.48 10.99
C PRO A 347 -4.36 7.76 9.72
N GLY A 348 -4.57 8.51 8.64
CA GLY A 348 -5.01 7.95 7.35
C GLY A 348 -6.48 7.48 7.31
N GLY A 349 -7.16 7.40 8.47
CA GLY A 349 -8.59 7.18 8.56
C GLY A 349 -9.38 8.27 7.82
N GLN A 350 -10.57 7.95 7.32
CA GLN A 350 -11.38 8.88 6.54
C GLN A 350 -12.71 9.20 7.23
N ALA A 351 -13.21 10.41 7.00
CA ALA A 351 -14.57 10.80 7.34
C ALA A 351 -15.20 11.58 6.17
N LEU A 352 -16.50 11.39 5.99
CA LEU A 352 -17.28 11.90 4.88
C LEU A 352 -18.35 12.83 5.43
N LEU A 353 -18.22 14.14 5.24
CA LEU A 353 -19.29 15.08 5.59
C LEU A 353 -20.24 15.24 4.41
N PHE A 354 -21.52 14.98 4.64
CA PHE A 354 -22.62 15.24 3.72
C PHE A 354 -23.36 16.48 4.18
N LEU A 355 -23.62 17.40 3.26
CA LEU A 355 -24.31 18.66 3.52
C LEU A 355 -25.47 18.84 2.53
N TRP A 356 -26.67 19.12 3.05
CA TRP A 356 -27.85 19.49 2.27
C TRP A 356 -28.19 20.95 2.52
N ARG A 357 -28.46 21.69 1.44
CA ARG A 357 -28.94 23.09 1.53
C ARG A 357 -30.44 23.19 1.85
N ASP A 358 -31.19 22.13 1.57
CA ASP A 358 -32.63 22.04 1.84
C ASP A 358 -32.92 20.83 2.73
N TYR A 359 -33.33 21.10 3.97
CA TYR A 359 -33.70 20.07 4.92
C TYR A 359 -34.92 19.27 4.46
N TYR A 360 -35.89 19.86 3.76
CA TYR A 360 -37.11 19.14 3.38
C TYR A 360 -36.95 18.33 2.11
N ASN A 361 -35.91 18.60 1.32
CA ASN A 361 -35.56 17.86 0.12
C ASN A 361 -34.15 17.25 0.26
N ARG A 362 -34.03 16.11 0.95
CA ARG A 362 -32.74 15.41 1.13
C ARG A 362 -32.73 14.12 0.31
N THR A 363 -32.05 14.14 -0.82
CA THR A 363 -31.83 12.98 -1.67
C THR A 363 -30.34 12.67 -1.74
N THR A 364 -29.98 11.55 -2.35
CA THR A 364 -28.58 11.21 -2.64
C THR A 364 -28.01 12.02 -3.81
N SER A 365 -28.85 12.75 -4.55
CA SER A 365 -28.44 13.54 -5.72
C SER A 365 -28.18 15.01 -5.42
N ASN A 366 -28.46 15.48 -4.20
CA ASN A 366 -28.42 16.91 -3.88
C ASN A 366 -27.68 17.25 -2.57
N PHE A 367 -26.87 16.32 -2.05
CA PHE A 367 -25.88 16.66 -1.04
C PHE A 367 -24.56 17.11 -1.67
N GLU A 368 -23.85 17.96 -0.93
CA GLU A 368 -22.43 18.23 -1.14
C GLU A 368 -21.62 17.26 -0.25
N LEU A 369 -20.66 16.54 -0.83
CA LEU A 369 -19.80 15.59 -0.12
C LEU A 369 -18.39 16.17 0.04
N THR A 370 -17.94 16.25 1.29
CA THR A 370 -16.58 16.64 1.64
C THR A 370 -15.86 15.47 2.30
N PRO A 371 -14.99 14.73 1.57
CA PRO A 371 -14.13 13.72 2.17
C PRO A 371 -12.93 14.37 2.86
N ALA A 372 -12.53 13.82 4.01
CA ALA A 372 -11.33 14.25 4.72
C ALA A 372 -10.55 13.04 5.26
N VAL A 373 -9.22 13.18 5.29
CA VAL A 373 -8.29 12.19 5.81
C VAL A 373 -7.70 12.71 7.12
N ALA A 374 -7.65 11.84 8.12
CA ALA A 374 -7.08 12.14 9.42
C ALA A 374 -5.55 12.30 9.37
N ASP A 375 -5.06 13.32 10.07
CA ASP A 375 -3.64 13.60 10.21
C ASP A 375 -2.90 12.59 11.12
N ALA A 376 -1.61 12.83 11.39
CA ALA A 376 -0.79 11.99 12.26
C ALA A 376 -1.27 11.86 13.71
N GLN A 377 -2.25 12.68 14.13
CA GLN A 377 -2.91 12.61 15.44
C GLN A 377 -4.33 12.03 15.32
N GLY A 378 -4.65 11.39 14.19
CA GLY A 378 -5.98 10.85 13.90
C GLY A 378 -7.05 11.93 13.80
N LYS A 379 -6.67 13.20 13.60
CA LYS A 379 -7.60 14.34 13.63
C LYS A 379 -7.94 14.80 12.22
N ILE A 380 -9.21 15.11 12.02
CA ILE A 380 -9.72 15.86 10.89
C ILE A 380 -10.11 17.24 11.41
N SER A 381 -9.74 18.29 10.69
CA SER A 381 -10.12 19.67 10.99
C SER A 381 -10.19 20.48 9.71
N GLN A 382 -11.38 20.85 9.28
CA GLN A 382 -11.60 21.57 8.03
C GLN A 382 -12.60 22.71 8.20
N VAL A 383 -12.56 23.63 7.24
CA VAL A 383 -13.51 24.73 7.10
C VAL A 383 -14.19 24.59 5.75
N ILE A 384 -15.51 24.61 5.74
CA ILE A 384 -16.36 24.56 4.55
C ILE A 384 -16.94 25.94 4.34
N ASP A 385 -16.83 26.42 3.11
CA ASP A 385 -17.45 27.66 2.68
C ASP A 385 -18.87 27.37 2.17
N LEU A 386 -19.88 27.82 2.93
CA LEU A 386 -21.27 27.79 2.53
C LEU A 386 -21.61 28.89 1.52
N GLY A 387 -20.75 29.91 1.44
CA GLY A 387 -21.04 31.21 0.83
C GLY A 387 -22.06 32.01 1.64
N ARG A 388 -22.35 33.22 1.17
CA ARG A 388 -23.44 34.03 1.73
C ARG A 388 -24.79 33.42 1.36
N CYS A 389 -25.69 33.24 2.33
CA CYS A 389 -27.09 32.99 2.00
C CYS A 389 -27.73 34.27 1.45
N VAL A 390 -28.33 34.16 0.25
CA VAL A 390 -28.92 35.31 -0.46
C VAL A 390 -30.40 35.49 -0.12
N SER A 391 -31.12 34.38 0.10
CA SER A 391 -32.54 34.37 0.43
C SER A 391 -32.87 33.09 1.19
N GLY A 392 -33.62 33.20 2.28
CA GLY A 392 -34.09 32.07 3.08
C GLY A 392 -35.62 32.01 3.09
N ASN A 393 -36.17 30.79 3.20
CA ASN A 393 -37.61 30.59 3.30
C ASN A 393 -38.12 30.56 4.76
N GLY A 394 -37.20 30.63 5.74
CA GLY A 394 -37.50 30.67 7.16
C GLY A 394 -37.31 32.07 7.73
N GLU A 395 -38.20 32.45 8.66
CA GLU A 395 -38.19 33.76 9.30
C GLU A 395 -38.49 33.62 10.79
N ALA A 396 -37.80 34.38 11.64
CA ALA A 396 -38.06 34.39 13.08
C ALA A 396 -37.86 35.75 13.72
N LEU A 397 -38.82 36.14 14.57
CA LEU A 397 -38.65 37.21 15.55
C LEU A 397 -38.12 36.61 16.85
N HIS A 398 -37.05 37.17 17.39
CA HIS A 398 -36.46 36.66 18.62
C HIS A 398 -35.76 37.74 19.42
N THR A 399 -35.59 37.46 20.71
CA THR A 399 -34.93 38.35 21.65
C THR A 399 -33.56 37.80 22.00
N GLU A 400 -32.54 38.65 21.93
CA GLU A 400 -31.18 38.38 22.40
C GLU A 400 -30.84 39.34 23.55
N TYR A 401 -30.21 38.81 24.59
CA TYR A 401 -29.78 39.57 25.75
C TYR A 401 -28.26 39.69 25.74
N SER A 402 -27.73 40.88 25.48
CA SER A 402 -26.30 41.10 25.34
C SER A 402 -25.90 42.49 25.79
N GLY A 403 -24.77 42.59 26.51
CA GLY A 403 -24.23 43.88 26.96
C GLY A 403 -25.14 44.71 27.88
N GLY A 404 -26.12 44.10 28.55
CA GLY A 404 -27.13 44.80 29.36
C GLY A 404 -28.29 45.38 28.54
N TYR A 405 -28.45 44.93 27.29
CA TYR A 405 -29.56 45.29 26.42
C TYR A 405 -30.45 44.08 26.16
N THR A 406 -31.72 44.37 25.95
CA THR A 406 -32.72 43.49 25.35
C THR A 406 -32.85 43.91 23.89
N ASN A 407 -32.36 43.06 22.97
CA ASN A 407 -32.37 43.30 21.54
C ASN A 407 -33.45 42.43 20.88
N GLU A 408 -34.36 43.04 20.13
CA GLU A 408 -35.33 42.32 19.30
C GLU A 408 -34.82 42.25 17.88
N TRP A 409 -34.74 41.04 17.34
CA TRP A 409 -34.19 40.74 16.03
C TRP A 409 -35.22 40.07 15.15
N TYR A 410 -35.27 40.48 13.89
CA TYR A 410 -35.84 39.70 12.80
C TYR A 410 -34.71 38.95 12.09
N SER A 411 -34.92 37.70 11.73
CA SER A 411 -33.90 36.90 11.04
C SER A 411 -34.51 36.08 9.92
N GLN A 412 -33.86 36.13 8.77
CA GLN A 412 -34.13 35.26 7.64
C GLN A 412 -33.06 34.18 7.53
N TYR A 413 -33.48 32.95 7.29
CA TYR A 413 -32.58 31.80 7.24
C TYR A 413 -33.10 30.71 6.29
N GLN A 414 -32.16 29.87 5.84
CA GLN A 414 -32.45 28.64 5.13
C GLN A 414 -32.15 27.45 6.04
N ILE A 415 -33.08 26.48 6.10
CA ILE A 415 -32.87 25.25 6.86
C ILE A 415 -32.24 24.21 5.95
N GLY A 416 -30.99 23.86 6.23
CA GLY A 416 -30.26 22.75 5.65
C GLY A 416 -30.09 21.59 6.63
N ALA A 417 -29.21 20.67 6.28
CA ALA A 417 -28.89 19.52 7.12
C ALA A 417 -27.46 19.02 6.88
N TRP A 418 -26.86 18.34 7.84
CA TRP A 418 -25.57 17.68 7.65
C TRP A 418 -25.50 16.35 8.39
N ARG A 419 -24.55 15.50 7.98
CA ARG A 419 -24.11 14.31 8.73
C ARG A 419 -22.66 13.99 8.42
N VAL A 420 -21.97 13.32 9.32
CA VAL A 420 -20.68 12.69 9.03
C VAL A 420 -20.85 11.19 9.01
N GLU A 421 -20.29 10.53 8.01
CA GLU A 421 -20.09 9.08 8.00
C GLU A 421 -18.60 8.77 8.05
N ILE A 422 -18.21 7.90 8.98
CA ILE A 422 -16.85 7.42 9.15
C ILE A 422 -16.86 5.95 8.75
N PRO A 423 -16.24 5.55 7.62
CA PRO A 423 -16.10 4.15 7.26
C PRO A 423 -15.44 3.36 8.39
N SER A 424 -16.05 2.24 8.78
CA SER A 424 -15.62 1.42 9.92
C SER A 424 -15.84 -0.05 9.62
N GLY A 425 -14.80 -0.87 9.77
CA GLY A 425 -14.86 -2.30 9.44
C GLY A 425 -15.12 -2.57 7.95
N LEU A 426 -15.81 -3.68 7.66
CA LEU A 426 -16.02 -4.15 6.29
C LEU A 426 -17.12 -3.38 5.57
N GLU A 427 -18.31 -3.33 6.15
CA GLU A 427 -19.51 -2.74 5.54
C GLU A 427 -20.18 -1.69 6.44
N GLY A 428 -19.55 -1.37 7.58
CA GLY A 428 -20.08 -0.45 8.56
C GLY A 428 -19.69 1.00 8.33
N SER A 429 -20.48 1.90 8.91
CA SER A 429 -20.09 3.28 9.11
C SER A 429 -20.51 3.73 10.50
N ILE A 430 -19.72 4.62 11.09
CA ILE A 430 -20.06 5.32 12.31
C ILE A 430 -20.62 6.68 11.90
N GLY A 431 -21.88 6.95 12.28
CA GLY A 431 -22.56 8.19 11.97
C GLY A 431 -22.39 9.23 13.08
N ILE A 432 -22.04 10.47 12.70
CA ILE A 432 -22.19 11.65 13.57
C ILE A 432 -23.39 12.43 13.04
N GLY A 433 -24.47 12.40 13.83
CA GLY A 433 -25.77 12.88 13.37
C GLY A 433 -26.87 13.03 14.45
N GLY A 434 -26.59 12.62 15.69
CA GLY A 434 -27.57 12.52 16.78
C GLY A 434 -27.97 11.07 17.11
N ASN A 435 -28.56 10.84 18.29
CA ASN A 435 -29.02 9.51 18.70
C ASN A 435 -30.39 9.23 18.08
N ARG A 436 -30.47 8.23 17.17
CA ARG A 436 -31.66 7.74 16.43
C ARG A 436 -31.93 8.32 15.04
N HIS A 437 -31.21 9.34 14.57
CA HIS A 437 -31.38 9.87 13.20
C HIS A 437 -30.05 10.29 12.57
N PRO A 438 -29.77 9.91 11.31
CA PRO A 438 -28.45 10.03 10.69
C PRO A 438 -28.12 11.46 10.20
N ILE A 439 -28.80 12.52 10.67
CA ILE A 439 -28.73 13.89 10.12
C ILE A 439 -29.04 14.93 11.21
N VAL A 440 -28.26 16.03 11.26
CA VAL A 440 -28.45 17.22 12.09
C VAL A 440 -28.90 18.41 11.24
N THR A 441 -29.74 19.26 11.82
CA THR A 441 -30.27 20.47 11.18
C THR A 441 -29.28 21.63 11.18
N LEU A 442 -29.19 22.31 10.04
CA LEU A 442 -28.38 23.50 9.83
C LEU A 442 -29.27 24.72 9.57
N GLY A 443 -29.00 25.84 10.23
CA GLY A 443 -29.51 27.16 9.88
C GLY A 443 -28.44 27.95 9.14
N HIS A 444 -28.62 28.16 7.85
CA HIS A 444 -27.81 29.10 7.07
C HIS A 444 -28.47 30.47 7.19
N ILE A 445 -27.92 31.33 8.04
CA ILE A 445 -28.50 32.65 8.31
C ILE A 445 -28.19 33.58 7.15
N CYS A 446 -29.23 34.20 6.58
CA CYS A 446 -29.16 35.02 5.38
C CYS A 446 -29.06 36.50 5.71
N ASP A 447 -29.93 36.94 6.62
CA ASP A 447 -30.01 38.33 7.06
C ASP A 447 -30.59 38.43 8.47
N GLN A 448 -30.16 39.46 9.21
CA GLN A 448 -30.67 39.74 10.55
C GLN A 448 -30.78 41.24 10.80
N ASP A 449 -32.01 41.70 11.04
CA ASP A 449 -32.34 43.09 11.30
C ASP A 449 -32.59 43.31 12.79
N LEU A 450 -31.87 44.26 13.37
CA LEU A 450 -32.16 44.74 14.72
C LEU A 450 -33.40 45.65 14.65
N LEU A 451 -34.50 45.19 15.26
CA LEU A 451 -35.76 45.94 15.30
C LEU A 451 -35.80 46.93 16.45
N SER A 452 -35.32 46.52 17.62
CA SER A 452 -35.25 47.36 18.81
C SER A 452 -34.09 46.96 19.72
N SER A 453 -33.54 47.92 20.47
CA SER A 453 -32.52 47.69 21.48
C SER A 453 -32.80 48.55 22.70
N THR A 454 -33.21 47.92 23.79
CA THR A 454 -33.61 48.60 25.03
C THR A 454 -32.63 48.25 26.14
N ARG A 455 -32.08 49.26 26.80
CA ARG A 455 -31.22 49.06 27.97
C ARG A 455 -32.05 48.51 29.13
N GLN A 456 -31.55 47.45 29.77
CA GLN A 456 -32.17 46.84 30.94
C GLN A 456 -32.17 47.75 32.16
#